data_AF-A0A7J7QTS3-F1
#
_entry.id   AF-A0A7J7QTS3-F1
#
_cell.length_a   1.000
_cell.length_b   1.000
_cell.length_c   1.000
_cell.angle_alpha   90.00
_cell.angle_beta   90.00
_cell.angle_gamma   90.00
#
_symmetry.space_group_name_H-M   'P 1'
#
loop_
_entity.id
_entity.type
_entity.pdbx_description
1 polymer ?
#
loop_
_entity_poly.entity_id
_entity_poly.type
_entity_poly.pdbx_seq_one_letter_code
_entity_poly.pdbx_strand_id
1 'polypeptide(L)'
;MEELLKVVKSLLQGTILQYVKTLMEVMPKICRLPRHEYGSPGILEFFHHQLKDIVEYAELKTVCFQNLREVGNAVLFCLLIEQSLSLEEVCDLLHAAPFQNILPRVHVKEGERLDAKMKRLESKYAPLHLVPLIERLGTPQQIAIAREGDLLTKERLCCGLSMFEVILTRIRTFLDDPIWRGPLPSNGVMHVDECVEFHRLWSAMQFVYCIPVGTHEFTVEQCFGDGLHWAGCMIIVLLGQQRRFAVLDFCYHLLKVQKHDGKDEIIKNVPLKKMVERIRKFQILNDEIITVLDKYLKSGDGESTPVEHVRCFQPPIHQSLASS
;
A
#
# COMPACT_ATOMS: atom_id res chain seq x y z
N MET A 1 -16.90 2.84 6.69
CA MET A 1 -15.92 2.86 5.58
C MET A 1 -16.29 3.86 4.49
N GLU A 2 -17.54 3.92 4.01
CA GLU A 2 -17.96 4.88 2.96
C GLU A 2 -17.65 6.36 3.27
N GLU A 3 -17.93 6.82 4.50
CA GLU A 3 -17.63 8.20 4.87
C GLU A 3 -16.11 8.49 4.88
N LEU A 4 -15.29 7.50 5.27
CA LEU A 4 -13.83 7.64 5.17
C LEU A 4 -13.38 7.75 3.71
N LEU A 5 -14.00 7.00 2.79
CA LEU A 5 -13.73 7.16 1.35
C LEU A 5 -14.10 8.56 0.86
N LYS A 6 -15.21 9.15 1.33
CA LYS A 6 -15.58 10.54 1.00
C LYS A 6 -14.58 11.54 1.55
N VAL A 7 -14.09 11.35 2.78
CA VAL A 7 -13.03 12.18 3.38
C VAL A 7 -11.74 12.07 2.56
N VAL A 8 -11.28 10.86 2.26
CA VAL A 8 -10.09 10.61 1.44
C VAL A 8 -10.25 11.25 0.05
N LYS A 9 -11.41 11.09 -0.59
CA LYS A 9 -11.71 11.75 -1.87
C LYS A 9 -11.60 13.26 -1.76
N SER A 10 -12.21 13.86 -0.73
CA SER A 10 -12.20 15.31 -0.51
C SER A 10 -10.79 15.85 -0.28
N LEU A 11 -9.95 15.12 0.46
CA LEU A 11 -8.57 15.52 0.71
C LEU A 11 -7.72 15.36 -0.55
N LEU A 12 -7.80 14.21 -1.23
CA LEU A 12 -7.02 13.91 -2.42
C LEU A 12 -7.38 14.80 -3.61
N GLN A 13 -8.65 15.15 -3.79
CA GLN A 13 -9.10 16.01 -4.90
C GLN A 13 -9.18 17.51 -4.53
N GLY A 14 -9.09 17.83 -3.23
CA GLY A 14 -9.11 19.19 -2.72
C GLY A 14 -7.71 19.68 -2.37
N THR A 15 -7.43 19.76 -1.06
CA THR A 15 -6.21 20.37 -0.54
C THR A 15 -4.95 19.66 -1.02
N ILE A 16 -4.89 18.33 -0.97
CA ILE A 16 -3.68 17.59 -1.38
C ILE A 16 -3.39 17.83 -2.87
N LEU A 17 -4.41 17.77 -3.75
CA LEU A 17 -4.23 18.04 -5.17
C LEU A 17 -3.69 19.45 -5.42
N GLN A 18 -4.24 20.44 -4.72
CA GLN A 18 -3.80 21.83 -4.84
C GLN A 18 -2.31 21.97 -4.46
N TYR A 19 -1.90 21.43 -3.31
CA TYR A 19 -0.50 21.49 -2.89
C TYR A 19 0.41 20.64 -3.77
N VAL A 20 -0.04 19.50 -4.31
CA VAL A 20 0.73 18.72 -5.28
C VAL A 20 0.98 19.54 -6.55
N LYS A 21 -0.03 20.22 -7.09
CA LYS A 21 0.14 21.12 -8.25
C LYS A 21 1.12 22.25 -7.95
N THR A 22 0.97 22.91 -6.80
CA THR A 22 1.87 23.99 -6.39
C THR A 22 3.31 23.50 -6.21
N LEU A 23 3.52 22.41 -5.46
CA LEU A 23 4.85 21.88 -5.19
C LEU A 23 5.50 21.28 -6.43
N MET A 24 4.73 20.76 -7.39
CA MET A 24 5.30 20.29 -8.67
C MET A 24 5.85 21.43 -9.52
N GLU A 25 5.32 22.65 -9.39
CA GLU A 25 5.91 23.84 -10.02
C GLU A 25 7.16 24.34 -9.29
N VAL A 26 7.22 24.16 -7.97
CA VAL A 26 8.39 24.46 -7.14
C VAL A 26 9.51 23.42 -7.32
N MET A 27 9.16 22.18 -7.70
CA MET A 27 10.14 21.13 -7.95
C MET A 27 11.10 21.52 -9.08
N PRO A 28 12.40 21.15 -8.97
CA PRO A 28 13.34 21.36 -10.06
C PRO A 28 12.85 20.60 -11.29
N LYS A 29 12.78 21.25 -12.47
CA LYS A 29 12.26 20.61 -13.69
C LYS A 29 13.00 19.31 -14.03
N ILE A 30 14.30 19.27 -13.75
CA ILE A 30 15.18 18.13 -13.98
C ILE A 30 16.08 17.96 -12.75
N CYS A 31 16.16 16.76 -12.18
CA CYS A 31 17.07 16.42 -11.10
C CYS A 31 17.71 15.05 -11.34
N ARG A 32 18.95 15.09 -11.84
CA ARG A 32 19.76 13.90 -12.11
C ARG A 32 20.27 13.29 -10.82
N LEU A 33 20.46 11.97 -10.81
CA LEU A 33 21.21 11.29 -9.75
C LEU A 33 22.72 11.42 -10.06
N PRO A 34 23.52 12.17 -9.28
CA PRO A 34 24.94 12.33 -9.57
C PRO A 34 25.67 10.99 -9.45
N ARG A 35 26.73 10.81 -10.22
CA ARG A 35 27.48 9.55 -10.21
C ARG A 35 28.26 9.34 -8.90
N HIS A 36 28.70 8.12 -8.65
CA HIS A 36 29.40 7.75 -7.41
C HIS A 36 30.71 8.52 -7.21
N GLU A 37 31.35 9.00 -8.27
CA GLU A 37 32.62 9.74 -8.23
C GLU A 37 32.51 11.09 -7.52
N TYR A 38 31.31 11.68 -7.45
CA TYR A 38 31.06 12.93 -6.71
C TYR A 38 31.15 12.73 -5.18
N GLY A 39 31.07 11.48 -4.70
CA GLY A 39 31.04 11.12 -3.29
C GLY A 39 29.76 11.53 -2.57
N SER A 40 29.42 10.83 -1.49
CA SER A 40 28.19 11.10 -0.74
C SER A 40 28.08 12.51 -0.13
N PRO A 41 29.17 13.19 0.31
CA PRO A 41 29.06 14.58 0.79
C PRO A 41 28.62 15.54 -0.31
N GLY A 42 29.22 15.44 -1.51
CA GLY A 42 28.85 16.27 -2.66
C GLY A 42 27.45 15.97 -3.18
N ILE A 43 27.01 14.71 -3.12
CA ILE A 43 25.63 14.33 -3.48
C ILE A 43 24.62 14.91 -2.48
N LEU A 44 24.90 14.88 -1.18
CA LEU A 44 24.05 15.50 -0.18
C LEU A 44 23.96 17.02 -0.39
N GLU A 45 25.08 17.68 -0.68
CA GLU A 45 25.10 19.11 -0.99
C GLU A 45 24.26 19.43 -2.24
N PHE A 46 24.42 18.62 -3.30
CA PHE A 46 23.65 18.74 -4.53
C PHE A 46 22.14 18.65 -4.28
N PHE A 47 21.68 17.63 -3.54
CA PHE A 47 20.25 17.49 -3.24
C PHE A 47 19.73 18.62 -2.33
N HIS A 48 20.52 19.09 -1.37
CA HIS A 48 20.16 20.26 -0.59
C HIS A 48 19.98 21.51 -1.44
N HIS A 49 20.79 21.70 -2.48
CA HIS A 49 20.64 22.84 -3.39
C HIS A 49 19.41 22.68 -4.28
N GLN A 50 19.26 21.51 -4.93
CA GLN A 50 18.17 21.25 -5.88
C GLN A 50 16.78 21.21 -5.24
N LEU A 51 16.70 20.81 -3.96
CA LEU A 51 15.43 20.65 -3.24
C LEU A 51 15.21 21.76 -2.20
N LYS A 52 16.01 22.84 -2.25
CA LYS A 52 15.98 23.93 -1.28
C LYS A 52 14.57 24.48 -1.08
N ASP A 53 13.87 24.79 -2.17
CA ASP A 53 12.55 25.42 -2.11
C ASP A 53 11.47 24.49 -1.54
N ILE A 54 11.66 23.16 -1.63
CA ILE A 54 10.81 22.17 -0.97
C ILE A 54 11.15 22.07 0.52
N VAL A 55 12.44 22.09 0.88
CA VAL A 55 12.91 22.06 2.27
C VAL A 55 12.44 23.28 3.05
N GLU A 56 12.46 24.46 2.43
CA GLU A 56 12.08 25.75 3.03
C GLU A 56 10.57 26.03 2.92
N TYR A 57 9.79 25.14 2.31
CA TYR A 57 8.35 25.33 2.15
C TYR A 57 7.63 25.27 3.51
N ALA A 58 7.19 26.44 3.99
CA ALA A 58 6.68 26.62 5.35
C ALA A 58 5.48 25.71 5.69
N GLU A 59 4.58 25.50 4.74
CA GLU A 59 3.34 24.75 4.95
C GLU A 59 3.48 23.24 4.67
N LEU A 60 4.70 22.76 4.40
CA LEU A 60 4.94 21.36 4.04
C LEU A 60 4.53 20.43 5.19
N LYS A 61 4.93 20.77 6.42
CA LYS A 61 4.61 19.96 7.60
C LYS A 61 3.18 20.21 8.08
N THR A 62 2.80 21.48 8.23
CA THR A 62 1.51 21.86 8.85
C THR A 62 0.30 21.53 7.99
N VAL A 63 0.45 21.53 6.65
CA VAL A 63 -0.66 21.28 5.74
C VAL A 63 -0.44 19.98 4.96
N CYS A 64 0.66 19.84 4.20
CA CYS A 64 0.83 18.67 3.33
C CYS A 64 0.96 17.37 4.14
N PHE A 65 1.87 17.32 5.12
CA PHE A 65 2.07 16.10 5.92
C PHE A 65 0.88 15.80 6.81
N GLN A 66 0.21 16.83 7.34
CA GLN A 66 -1.02 16.65 8.13
C GLN A 66 -2.14 16.02 7.29
N ASN A 67 -2.43 16.56 6.10
CA ASN A 67 -3.47 16.02 5.22
C ASN A 67 -3.16 14.59 4.76
N LEU A 68 -1.89 14.31 4.43
CA LEU A 68 -1.45 12.95 4.07
C LEU A 68 -1.58 11.99 5.26
N ARG A 69 -1.23 12.43 6.48
CA ARG A 69 -1.42 11.62 7.69
C ARG A 69 -2.89 11.25 7.89
N GLU A 70 -3.81 12.17 7.66
CA GLU A 70 -5.25 11.90 7.78
C GLU A 70 -5.71 10.85 6.77
N VAL A 71 -5.26 10.96 5.51
CA VAL A 71 -5.52 9.95 4.48
C VAL A 71 -4.98 8.58 4.89
N GLY A 72 -3.73 8.51 5.36
CA GLY A 72 -3.12 7.24 5.73
C GLY A 72 -3.76 6.62 6.96
N ASN A 73 -4.15 7.43 7.95
CA ASN A 73 -4.90 6.95 9.11
C ASN A 73 -6.29 6.42 8.72
N ALA A 74 -6.98 7.06 7.77
CA ALA A 74 -8.26 6.55 7.27
C ALA A 74 -8.10 5.19 6.58
N VAL A 75 -7.03 5.00 5.81
CA VAL A 75 -6.71 3.73 5.13
C VAL A 75 -6.33 2.65 6.15
N LEU A 76 -5.46 2.97 7.10
CA LEU A 76 -5.09 2.09 8.21
C LEU A 76 -6.30 1.66 9.03
N PHE A 77 -7.22 2.58 9.31
CA PHE A 77 -8.45 2.25 10.03
C PHE A 77 -9.29 1.21 9.26
N CYS A 78 -9.46 1.38 7.94
CA CYS A 78 -10.16 0.41 7.11
C CYS A 78 -9.49 -0.98 7.15
N LEU A 79 -8.16 -1.04 7.10
CA LEU A 79 -7.41 -2.29 7.20
C LEU A 79 -7.61 -2.97 8.57
N LEU A 80 -7.43 -2.22 9.66
CA LEU A 80 -7.45 -2.77 11.02
C LEU A 80 -8.87 -3.18 11.45
N ILE A 81 -9.90 -2.44 11.04
CA ILE A 81 -11.28 -2.79 11.37
C ILE A 81 -11.72 -4.04 10.61
N GLU A 82 -11.25 -4.26 9.39
CA GLU A 82 -11.49 -5.49 8.63
C GLU A 82 -10.80 -6.70 9.27
N GLN A 83 -9.56 -6.53 9.75
CA GLN A 83 -8.87 -7.59 10.49
C GLN A 83 -9.63 -7.94 11.79
N SER A 84 -10.12 -6.92 12.50
CA SER A 84 -10.90 -7.11 13.72
C SER A 84 -12.21 -7.85 13.43
N LEU A 85 -12.91 -7.47 12.36
CA LEU A 85 -14.12 -8.14 11.90
C LEU A 85 -13.84 -9.61 11.52
N SER A 86 -12.73 -9.88 10.84
CA SER A 86 -12.36 -11.25 10.46
C SER A 86 -12.12 -12.14 11.69
N LEU A 87 -11.52 -11.59 12.75
CA LEU A 87 -11.31 -12.30 14.02
C LEU A 87 -12.61 -12.56 14.78
N GLU A 88 -13.56 -11.63 14.73
CA GLU A 88 -14.90 -11.79 15.29
C GLU A 88 -15.67 -12.88 14.54
N GLU A 89 -15.72 -12.80 13.21
CA GLU A 89 -16.46 -13.73 12.36
C GLU A 89 -15.95 -15.17 12.47
N VAL A 90 -14.63 -15.38 12.54
CA VAL A 90 -14.09 -16.74 12.73
C VAL A 90 -14.47 -17.31 14.10
N CYS A 91 -14.55 -16.48 15.14
CA CYS A 91 -15.01 -16.93 16.45
C CYS A 91 -16.50 -17.30 16.43
N ASP A 92 -17.35 -16.54 15.74
CA ASP A 92 -18.75 -16.88 15.52
C ASP A 92 -18.88 -18.23 14.81
N LEU A 93 -18.12 -18.43 13.72
CA LEU A 93 -18.13 -19.68 12.95
C LEU A 93 -17.67 -20.88 13.76
N LEU A 94 -16.68 -20.71 14.65
CA LEU A 94 -16.23 -21.78 15.54
C LEU A 94 -17.32 -22.20 16.53
N HIS A 95 -18.12 -21.26 17.03
CA HIS A 95 -19.26 -21.57 17.90
C HIS A 95 -20.47 -22.13 17.14
N ALA A 96 -20.65 -21.74 15.87
CA ALA A 96 -21.70 -22.25 15.01
C ALA A 96 -21.42 -23.67 14.49
N ALA A 97 -20.15 -24.03 14.30
CA ALA A 97 -19.72 -25.28 13.68
C ALA A 97 -20.44 -26.55 14.18
N PRO A 98 -20.63 -26.79 15.51
CA PRO A 98 -21.32 -27.97 16.00
C PRO A 98 -22.79 -28.08 15.54
N PHE A 99 -23.46 -26.95 15.35
CA PHE A 99 -24.88 -26.88 14.96
C PHE A 99 -25.09 -26.93 13.44
N GLN A 100 -24.03 -26.66 12.68
CA GLN A 100 -23.99 -26.65 11.20
C GLN A 100 -23.31 -27.90 10.62
N ASN A 101 -23.11 -28.94 11.43
CA ASN A 101 -22.48 -30.20 11.02
C ASN A 101 -21.02 -30.06 10.52
N ILE A 102 -20.28 -29.08 11.03
CA ILE A 102 -18.86 -28.88 10.71
C ILE A 102 -18.02 -29.55 11.80
N LEU A 103 -17.24 -30.55 11.41
CA LEU A 103 -16.39 -31.31 12.32
C LEU A 103 -14.90 -31.12 11.97
N PRO A 104 -14.03 -30.95 12.98
CA PRO A 104 -12.59 -30.89 12.75
C PRO A 104 -12.06 -32.25 12.32
N ARG A 105 -10.90 -32.24 11.67
CA ARG A 105 -10.20 -33.47 11.28
C ARG A 105 -9.82 -34.28 12.52
N VAL A 106 -10.27 -35.53 12.57
CA VAL A 106 -10.00 -36.44 13.68
C VAL A 106 -8.67 -37.18 13.51
N HIS A 107 -7.98 -37.47 14.61
CA HIS A 107 -6.80 -38.33 14.61
C HIS A 107 -7.17 -39.78 14.22
N VAL A 108 -6.39 -40.39 13.31
CA VAL A 108 -6.62 -41.74 12.77
C VAL A 108 -5.48 -42.65 13.18
N LYS A 109 -5.79 -43.74 13.87
CA LYS A 109 -4.78 -44.74 14.27
C LYS A 109 -4.47 -45.71 13.12
N GLU A 110 -3.36 -46.43 13.23
CA GLU A 110 -3.00 -47.47 12.27
C GLU A 110 -4.12 -48.52 12.14
N GLY A 111 -4.51 -48.84 10.91
CA GLY A 111 -5.64 -49.72 10.61
C GLY A 111 -7.02 -49.04 10.58
N GLU A 112 -7.15 -47.76 10.95
CA GLU A 112 -8.41 -47.01 10.83
C GLU A 112 -8.49 -46.23 9.50
N ARG A 113 -9.71 -46.03 8.97
CA ARG A 113 -9.98 -45.17 7.82
C ARG A 113 -10.62 -43.85 8.26
N LEU A 114 -10.12 -42.72 7.76
CA LEU A 114 -10.63 -41.38 8.10
C LEU A 114 -12.13 -41.26 7.83
N ASP A 115 -12.59 -41.67 6.65
CA ASP A 115 -14.00 -41.54 6.24
C ASP A 115 -14.95 -42.30 7.17
N ALA A 116 -14.56 -43.51 7.58
CA ALA A 116 -15.34 -44.32 8.49
C ALA A 116 -15.44 -43.67 9.88
N LYS A 117 -14.36 -43.03 10.35
CA LYS A 117 -14.31 -42.34 11.64
C LYS A 117 -15.09 -41.03 11.62
N MET A 118 -14.97 -40.25 10.55
CA MET A 118 -15.74 -39.02 10.33
C MET A 118 -17.25 -39.31 10.32
N LYS A 119 -17.71 -40.34 9.59
CA LYS A 119 -19.13 -40.74 9.57
C LYS A 119 -19.67 -41.16 10.94
N ARG A 120 -18.85 -41.87 11.74
CA ARG A 120 -19.20 -42.21 13.13
C ARG A 120 -19.32 -40.96 14.00
N LEU A 121 -18.43 -39.99 13.82
CA LEU A 121 -18.44 -38.73 14.57
C LEU A 121 -19.62 -37.84 14.17
N GLU A 122 -19.95 -37.79 12.89
CA GLU A 122 -21.14 -37.13 12.35
C GLU A 122 -22.41 -37.75 12.95
N SER A 123 -22.50 -39.08 13.01
CA SER A 123 -23.62 -39.77 13.66
C SER A 123 -23.75 -39.44 15.15
N LYS A 124 -22.63 -39.24 15.85
CA LYS A 124 -22.61 -38.85 17.27
C LYS A 124 -23.19 -37.46 17.48
N TYR A 125 -22.89 -36.50 16.59
CA TYR A 125 -23.33 -35.11 16.72
C TYR A 125 -24.58 -34.76 15.90
N ALA A 126 -25.14 -35.70 15.14
CA ALA A 126 -26.40 -35.53 14.41
C ALA A 126 -27.54 -34.90 15.23
N PRO A 127 -27.72 -35.17 16.55
CA PRO A 127 -28.76 -34.51 17.35
C PRO A 127 -28.57 -33.00 17.54
N LEU A 128 -27.36 -32.48 17.33
CA LEU A 128 -27.05 -31.04 17.43
C LEU A 128 -27.29 -30.29 16.11
N HIS A 129 -27.45 -31.01 15.00
CA HIS A 129 -27.64 -30.40 13.68
C HIS A 129 -29.00 -29.69 13.63
N LEU A 130 -28.96 -28.36 13.68
CA LEU A 130 -30.12 -27.53 14.01
C LEU A 130 -31.21 -27.57 12.94
N VAL A 131 -30.86 -27.33 11.68
CA VAL A 131 -31.85 -27.23 10.59
C VAL A 131 -32.61 -28.56 10.40
N PRO A 132 -31.97 -29.74 10.28
CA PRO A 132 -32.72 -31.01 10.17
C PRO A 132 -33.57 -31.33 11.39
N LEU A 133 -33.15 -30.90 12.59
CA LEU A 133 -33.93 -31.08 13.80
C LEU A 133 -35.24 -30.28 13.76
N ILE A 134 -35.16 -29.01 13.33
CA ILE A 134 -36.33 -28.12 13.16
C ILE A 134 -37.19 -28.59 11.99
N GLU A 135 -36.61 -29.08 10.90
CA GLU A 135 -37.37 -29.67 9.79
C GLU A 135 -38.19 -30.89 10.20
N ARG A 136 -37.71 -31.66 11.19
CA ARG A 136 -38.40 -32.84 11.71
C ARG A 136 -39.50 -32.52 12.73
N LEU A 137 -39.31 -31.49 13.56
CA LEU A 137 -40.13 -31.25 14.75
C LEU A 137 -40.84 -29.88 14.77
N GLY A 138 -40.44 -28.96 13.90
CA GLY A 138 -40.88 -27.57 13.90
C GLY A 138 -42.05 -27.29 12.94
N THR A 139 -42.60 -26.09 13.07
CA THR A 139 -43.63 -25.57 12.17
C THR A 139 -43.03 -25.04 10.86
N PRO A 140 -43.84 -24.88 9.79
CA PRO A 140 -43.35 -24.27 8.54
C PRO A 140 -42.69 -22.91 8.74
N GLN A 141 -43.19 -22.08 9.65
CA GLN A 141 -42.62 -20.77 9.98
C GLN A 141 -41.25 -20.91 10.65
N GLN A 142 -41.11 -21.84 11.60
CA GLN A 142 -39.83 -22.09 12.28
C GLN A 142 -38.77 -22.61 11.30
N ILE A 143 -39.15 -23.47 10.35
CA ILE A 143 -38.25 -23.99 9.32
C ILE A 143 -37.73 -22.86 8.44
N ALA A 144 -38.61 -21.96 7.97
CA ALA A 144 -38.20 -20.82 7.14
C ALA A 144 -37.19 -19.92 7.87
N ILE A 145 -37.50 -19.55 9.12
CA ILE A 145 -36.62 -18.72 9.96
C ILE A 145 -35.28 -19.41 10.21
N ALA A 146 -35.28 -20.72 10.51
CA ALA A 146 -34.07 -21.47 10.77
C ALA A 146 -33.15 -21.56 9.55
N ARG A 147 -33.70 -21.72 8.34
CA ARG A 147 -32.93 -21.77 7.10
C ARG A 147 -32.29 -20.41 6.78
N GLU A 148 -33.01 -19.32 6.96
CA GLU A 148 -32.44 -17.97 6.80
C GLU A 148 -31.36 -17.68 7.84
N GLY A 149 -31.60 -18.02 9.11
CA GLY A 149 -30.62 -17.85 10.18
C GLY A 149 -29.34 -18.66 9.96
N ASP A 150 -29.46 -19.92 9.50
CA ASP A 150 -28.31 -20.76 9.16
C ASP A 150 -27.47 -20.14 8.02
N LEU A 151 -28.14 -19.58 7.01
CA LEU A 151 -27.48 -18.90 5.89
C LEU A 151 -26.67 -17.69 6.36
N LEU A 152 -27.29 -16.80 7.14
CA LEU A 152 -26.63 -15.62 7.72
C LEU A 152 -25.47 -15.98 8.67
N THR A 153 -25.54 -17.16 9.32
CA THR A 153 -24.50 -17.60 10.24
C THR A 153 -23.27 -18.12 9.51
N LYS A 154 -23.44 -18.88 8.42
CA LYS A 154 -22.31 -19.46 7.66
C LYS A 154 -21.71 -18.52 6.62
N GLU A 155 -22.49 -17.58 6.08
CA GLU A 155 -22.02 -16.61 5.09
C GLU A 155 -21.42 -15.37 5.78
N ARG A 156 -20.12 -15.43 6.06
CA ARG A 156 -19.33 -14.35 6.67
C ARG A 156 -18.28 -13.83 5.70
N LEU A 157 -17.81 -12.59 5.88
CA LEU A 157 -16.82 -12.00 4.97
C LEU A 157 -15.51 -12.79 4.98
N CYS A 158 -15.09 -13.27 6.16
CA CYS A 158 -13.87 -14.07 6.33
C CYS A 158 -13.85 -15.39 5.52
N CYS A 159 -14.98 -15.83 4.95
CA CYS A 159 -15.07 -17.04 4.14
C CYS A 159 -14.52 -16.90 2.71
N GLY A 160 -14.14 -15.68 2.28
CA GLY A 160 -13.52 -15.47 0.96
C GLY A 160 -13.63 -14.07 0.38
N LEU A 161 -14.07 -13.07 1.16
CA LEU A 161 -14.23 -11.68 0.73
C LEU A 161 -13.22 -10.79 1.46
N SER A 162 -12.74 -9.76 0.76
CA SER A 162 -11.81 -8.75 1.28
C SER A 162 -12.33 -7.35 0.91
N MET A 163 -12.45 -6.48 1.90
CA MET A 163 -12.93 -5.10 1.71
C MET A 163 -11.78 -4.17 1.31
N PHE A 164 -10.58 -4.37 1.87
CA PHE A 164 -9.45 -3.46 1.70
C PHE A 164 -9.05 -3.28 0.23
N GLU A 165 -9.10 -4.35 -0.58
CA GLU A 165 -8.85 -4.28 -2.01
C GLU A 165 -9.83 -3.34 -2.74
N VAL A 166 -11.12 -3.43 -2.39
CA VAL A 166 -12.18 -2.57 -2.94
C VAL A 166 -11.96 -1.11 -2.54
N ILE A 167 -11.55 -0.87 -1.29
CA ILE A 167 -11.19 0.48 -0.80
C ILE A 167 -10.05 1.06 -1.64
N LEU A 168 -8.95 0.33 -1.82
CA LEU A 168 -7.80 0.77 -2.62
C LEU A 168 -8.18 1.04 -4.09
N THR A 169 -8.96 0.13 -4.69
CA THR A 169 -9.43 0.26 -6.07
C THR A 169 -10.29 1.50 -6.27
N ARG A 170 -11.15 1.83 -5.29
CA ARG A 170 -11.94 3.07 -5.31
C ARG A 170 -11.09 4.31 -5.09
N ILE A 171 -10.10 4.27 -4.20
CA ILE A 171 -9.19 5.41 -4.01
C ILE A 171 -8.40 5.71 -5.30
N ARG A 172 -8.04 4.69 -6.08
CA ARG A 172 -7.36 4.88 -7.37
C ARG A 172 -8.13 5.78 -8.34
N THR A 173 -9.47 5.72 -8.33
CA THR A 173 -10.32 6.57 -9.18
C THR A 173 -10.40 8.03 -8.69
N PHE A 174 -9.85 8.34 -7.51
CA PHE A 174 -9.75 9.72 -7.06
C PHE A 174 -8.53 10.43 -7.64
N LEU A 175 -7.59 9.68 -8.24
CA LEU A 175 -6.30 10.13 -8.78
C LEU A 175 -6.32 10.28 -10.31
N ASP A 176 -7.41 10.83 -10.86
CA ASP A 176 -7.60 10.99 -12.31
C ASP A 176 -6.91 12.24 -12.89
N ASP A 177 -6.59 13.22 -12.05
CA ASP A 177 -5.92 14.46 -12.51
C ASP A 177 -4.56 14.15 -13.16
N PRO A 178 -4.24 14.75 -14.32
CA PRO A 178 -3.00 14.44 -15.04
C PRO A 178 -1.73 14.75 -14.24
N ILE A 179 -1.76 15.65 -13.24
CA ILE A 179 -0.58 16.00 -12.45
C ILE A 179 0.02 14.80 -11.70
N TRP A 180 -0.79 13.78 -11.38
CA TRP A 180 -0.32 12.59 -10.67
C TRP A 180 0.67 11.76 -11.50
N ARG A 181 0.44 11.69 -12.81
CA ARG A 181 1.20 10.87 -13.77
C ARG A 181 2.17 11.70 -14.63
N GLY A 182 1.92 13.00 -14.78
CA GLY A 182 2.69 13.86 -15.65
C GLY A 182 2.46 13.60 -17.15
N PRO A 183 3.20 14.28 -18.03
CA PRO A 183 3.15 14.09 -19.47
C PRO A 183 3.76 12.75 -19.90
N LEU A 184 3.66 12.40 -21.18
CA LEU A 184 4.35 11.24 -21.75
C LEU A 184 5.88 11.44 -21.73
N PRO A 185 6.67 10.38 -21.49
CA PRO A 185 8.12 10.46 -21.44
C PRO A 185 8.74 10.71 -22.80
N SER A 186 9.77 11.55 -22.82
CA SER A 186 10.52 11.97 -24.01
C SER A 186 11.18 10.79 -24.75
N ASN A 187 11.70 9.81 -24.01
CA ASN A 187 12.31 8.59 -24.55
C ASN A 187 11.29 7.52 -24.98
N GLY A 188 9.98 7.79 -24.83
CA GLY A 188 8.92 6.84 -25.13
C GLY A 188 8.81 5.65 -24.18
N VAL A 189 9.59 5.59 -23.09
CA VAL A 189 9.61 4.48 -22.11
C VAL A 189 9.18 4.96 -20.73
N MET A 190 9.99 5.80 -20.08
CA MET A 190 9.74 6.35 -18.73
C MET A 190 10.56 7.61 -18.48
N HIS A 191 10.07 8.48 -17.60
CA HIS A 191 10.83 9.63 -17.10
C HIS A 191 12.00 9.15 -16.24
N VAL A 192 13.14 9.83 -16.35
CA VAL A 192 14.35 9.47 -15.60
C VAL A 192 14.83 10.67 -14.80
N ASP A 193 15.19 11.75 -15.48
CA ASP A 193 15.72 12.95 -14.84
C ASP A 193 14.61 13.96 -14.52
N GLU A 194 13.50 13.91 -15.25
CA GLU A 194 12.36 14.80 -15.11
C GLU A 194 11.63 14.59 -13.78
N CYS A 195 11.24 15.69 -13.13
CA CYS A 195 10.47 15.67 -11.88
C CYS A 195 9.00 16.03 -12.14
N VAL A 196 8.31 15.18 -12.90
CA VAL A 196 6.93 15.43 -13.35
C VAL A 196 5.92 14.39 -12.83
N GLU A 197 6.38 13.37 -12.11
CA GLU A 197 5.55 12.32 -11.53
C GLU A 197 5.46 12.48 -10.00
N PHE A 198 4.35 12.08 -9.39
CA PHE A 198 4.14 12.21 -7.94
C PHE A 198 5.27 11.58 -7.10
N HIS A 199 5.78 10.40 -7.48
CA HIS A 199 6.86 9.75 -6.72
C HIS A 199 8.15 10.59 -6.63
N ARG A 200 8.42 11.49 -7.60
CA ARG A 200 9.56 12.42 -7.54
C ARG A 200 9.32 13.52 -6.50
N LEU A 201 8.10 14.05 -6.42
CA LEU A 201 7.71 14.95 -5.35
C LEU A 201 7.78 14.25 -3.98
N TRP A 202 7.33 13.00 -3.88
CA TRP A 202 7.46 12.20 -2.67
C TRP A 202 8.92 11.96 -2.29
N SER A 203 9.82 11.74 -3.26
CA SER A 203 11.26 11.63 -3.03
C SER A 203 11.84 12.92 -2.42
N ALA A 204 11.36 14.09 -2.84
CA ALA A 204 11.74 15.36 -2.25
C ALA A 204 11.18 15.53 -0.82
N MET A 205 9.92 15.16 -0.58
CA MET A 205 9.34 15.11 0.76
C MET A 205 10.12 14.16 1.68
N GLN A 206 10.53 12.99 1.16
CA GLN A 206 11.37 12.03 1.85
C GLN A 206 12.72 12.60 2.24
N PHE A 207 13.34 13.34 1.33
CA PHE A 207 14.55 14.09 1.65
C PHE A 207 14.32 15.02 2.85
N VAL A 208 13.23 15.79 2.88
CA VAL A 208 12.93 16.69 4.00
C VAL A 208 12.78 15.94 5.33
N TYR A 209 11.99 14.87 5.38
CA TYR A 209 11.72 14.19 6.66
C TYR A 209 12.83 13.25 7.12
N CYS A 210 13.78 12.93 6.23
CA CYS A 210 15.00 12.21 6.59
C CYS A 210 16.05 13.11 7.24
N ILE A 211 16.02 14.42 7.00
CA ILE A 211 16.96 15.38 7.63
C ILE A 211 16.87 15.25 9.16
N PRO A 212 17.98 14.95 9.86
CA PRO A 212 18.02 14.93 11.32
C PRO A 212 17.72 16.31 11.90
N VAL A 213 16.88 16.36 12.93
CA VAL A 213 16.57 17.56 13.71
C VAL A 213 17.39 17.60 15.01
N GLY A 214 17.39 18.74 15.71
CA GLY A 214 18.06 18.89 17.00
C GLY A 214 17.51 17.93 18.07
N THR A 215 18.30 17.66 19.10
CA THR A 215 17.98 16.68 20.16
C THR A 215 16.67 16.96 20.91
N HIS A 216 16.22 18.23 20.94
CA HIS A 216 15.01 18.66 21.62
C HIS A 216 13.87 19.04 20.66
N GLU A 217 14.02 18.72 19.38
CA GLU A 217 13.00 18.95 18.35
C GLU A 217 12.26 17.65 18.05
N PHE A 218 10.96 17.75 17.76
CA PHE A 218 10.16 16.59 17.41
C PHE A 218 10.43 16.12 15.97
N THR A 219 10.57 14.81 15.80
CA THR A 219 10.76 14.20 14.47
C THR A 219 9.43 14.00 13.73
N VAL A 220 9.50 13.68 12.43
CA VAL A 220 8.29 13.44 11.62
C VAL A 220 7.47 12.27 12.17
N GLU A 221 8.15 11.22 12.62
CA GLU A 221 7.53 10.00 13.14
C GLU A 221 6.86 10.25 14.51
N GLN A 222 7.35 11.21 15.30
CA GLN A 222 6.69 11.64 16.54
C GLN A 222 5.43 12.47 16.26
N CYS A 223 5.43 13.28 15.21
CA CYS A 223 4.31 14.19 14.90
C CYS A 223 3.18 13.52 14.10
N PHE A 224 3.53 12.67 13.13
CA PHE A 224 2.59 12.13 12.15
C PHE A 224 2.46 10.60 12.19
N GLY A 225 3.42 9.89 12.82
CA GLY A 225 3.48 8.44 12.83
C GLY A 225 3.53 7.82 11.43
N ASP A 226 3.13 6.56 11.33
CA ASP A 226 3.24 5.79 10.09
C ASP A 226 2.19 6.20 9.04
N GLY A 227 1.10 6.84 9.47
CA GLY A 227 0.01 7.28 8.58
C GLY A 227 0.49 8.16 7.42
N LEU A 228 1.47 9.04 7.66
CA LEU A 228 2.07 9.84 6.60
C LEU A 228 2.66 8.95 5.47
N HIS A 229 3.41 7.93 5.85
CA HIS A 229 4.08 7.02 4.92
C HIS A 229 3.09 6.11 4.22
N TRP A 230 2.06 5.65 4.92
CA TRP A 230 0.95 4.88 4.34
C TRP A 230 0.25 5.63 3.23
N ALA A 231 -0.03 6.93 3.40
CA ALA A 231 -0.65 7.72 2.34
C ALA A 231 0.28 7.93 1.13
N GLY A 232 1.53 8.34 1.36
CA GLY A 232 2.49 8.56 0.28
C GLY A 232 2.75 7.28 -0.53
N CYS A 233 3.00 6.16 0.16
CA CYS A 233 3.20 4.86 -0.48
C CYS A 233 1.93 4.38 -1.20
N MET A 234 0.74 4.56 -0.61
CA MET A 234 -0.52 4.22 -1.27
C MET A 234 -0.68 4.95 -2.60
N ILE A 235 -0.47 6.27 -2.64
CA ILE A 235 -0.58 7.04 -3.89
C ILE A 235 0.42 6.51 -4.93
N ILE A 236 1.66 6.24 -4.53
CA ILE A 236 2.70 5.68 -5.41
C ILE A 236 2.28 4.31 -5.97
N VAL A 237 1.75 3.40 -5.14
CA VAL A 237 1.31 2.07 -5.57
C VAL A 237 0.11 2.16 -6.50
N LEU A 238 -0.91 2.96 -6.16
CA LEU A 238 -2.12 3.10 -6.98
C LEU A 238 -1.85 3.73 -8.35
N LEU A 239 -0.79 4.54 -8.47
CA LEU A 239 -0.30 5.09 -9.74
C LEU A 239 0.67 4.17 -10.50
N GLY A 240 1.05 3.01 -9.94
CA GLY A 240 2.01 2.10 -10.55
C GLY A 240 3.43 2.69 -10.65
N GLN A 241 3.80 3.56 -9.71
CA GLN A 241 5.07 4.30 -9.70
C GLN A 241 6.13 3.69 -8.78
N GLN A 242 5.79 2.68 -7.96
CA GLN A 242 6.65 2.14 -6.90
C GLN A 242 8.00 1.59 -7.40
N ARG A 243 8.04 0.99 -8.59
CA ARG A 243 9.29 0.50 -9.20
C ARG A 243 10.20 1.65 -9.63
N ARG A 244 9.63 2.72 -10.19
CA ARG A 244 10.39 3.91 -10.60
C ARG A 244 10.89 4.69 -9.38
N PHE A 245 10.05 4.80 -8.36
CA PHE A 245 10.41 5.37 -7.06
C PHE A 245 11.65 4.67 -6.46
N ALA A 246 11.62 3.34 -6.35
CA ALA A 246 12.74 2.58 -5.78
C ALA A 246 14.07 2.78 -6.52
N VAL A 247 14.02 3.07 -7.83
CA VAL A 247 15.22 3.32 -8.66
C VAL A 247 15.67 4.78 -8.60
N LEU A 248 14.73 5.73 -8.60
CA LEU A 248 14.97 7.16 -8.84
C LEU A 248 14.90 8.04 -7.57
N ASP A 249 14.60 7.46 -6.41
CA ASP A 249 14.56 8.21 -5.15
C ASP A 249 15.93 8.78 -4.75
N PHE A 250 15.92 10.05 -4.37
CA PHE A 250 17.14 10.81 -4.02
C PHE A 250 17.84 10.26 -2.78
N CYS A 251 17.07 9.88 -1.76
CA CYS A 251 17.59 9.38 -0.51
C CYS A 251 18.19 7.99 -0.67
N TYR A 252 17.52 7.10 -1.42
CA TYR A 252 18.00 5.75 -1.70
C TYR A 252 19.30 5.79 -2.48
N HIS A 253 19.43 6.74 -3.41
CA HIS A 253 20.69 7.00 -4.11
C HIS A 253 21.79 7.49 -3.16
N LEU A 254 21.52 8.48 -2.31
CA LEU A 254 22.49 8.96 -1.32
C LEU A 254 22.97 7.84 -0.39
N LEU A 255 22.05 7.03 0.14
CA LEU A 255 22.37 5.86 0.97
C LEU A 255 23.26 4.85 0.23
N LYS A 256 22.98 4.61 -1.06
CA LYS A 256 23.77 3.69 -1.89
C LYS A 256 25.21 4.18 -2.04
N VAL A 257 25.41 5.46 -2.33
CA VAL A 257 26.76 6.03 -2.48
C VAL A 257 27.51 6.08 -1.15
N GLN A 258 26.85 6.49 -0.06
CA GLN A 258 27.47 6.55 1.27
C GLN A 258 27.90 5.17 1.77
N LYS A 259 27.12 4.11 1.47
CA LYS A 259 27.52 2.73 1.77
C LYS A 259 28.76 2.29 1.00
N HIS A 260 28.98 2.84 -0.19
CA HIS A 260 30.12 2.52 -1.03
C HIS A 260 31.40 3.25 -0.59
N ASP A 261 31.33 4.57 -0.34
CA ASP A 261 32.50 5.38 0.00
C ASP A 261 32.79 5.48 1.50
N GLY A 262 31.82 5.17 2.36
CA GLY A 262 31.95 5.19 3.82
C GLY A 262 32.16 6.57 4.43
N LYS A 263 31.99 7.66 3.68
CA LYS A 263 32.28 9.02 4.16
C LYS A 263 31.27 9.48 5.21
N ASP A 264 31.73 10.30 6.14
CA ASP A 264 30.92 10.93 7.18
C ASP A 264 31.38 12.37 7.40
N GLU A 265 30.58 13.32 6.91
CA GLU A 265 30.84 14.75 6.96
C GLU A 265 29.55 15.47 7.36
N ILE A 266 29.67 16.72 7.83
CA ILE A 266 28.52 17.57 8.14
C ILE A 266 28.34 18.56 6.99
N ILE A 267 27.26 18.40 6.23
CA ILE A 267 26.97 19.22 5.05
C ILE A 267 25.72 20.04 5.32
N LYS A 268 25.83 21.39 5.30
CA LYS A 268 24.71 22.30 5.63
C LYS A 268 24.02 21.95 6.96
N ASN A 269 24.81 21.69 8.01
CA ASN A 269 24.36 21.25 9.34
C ASN A 269 23.68 19.87 9.37
N VAL A 270 23.74 19.09 8.29
CA VAL A 270 23.23 17.72 8.22
C VAL A 270 24.38 16.72 8.40
N PRO A 271 24.44 15.99 9.52
CA PRO A 271 25.41 14.92 9.69
C PRO A 271 25.07 13.75 8.78
N LEU A 272 25.93 13.50 7.79
CA LEU A 272 25.69 12.54 6.72
C LEU A 272 25.40 11.13 7.25
N LYS A 273 26.15 10.65 8.24
CA LYS A 273 25.91 9.32 8.83
C LYS A 273 24.52 9.17 9.43
N LYS A 274 24.05 10.14 10.21
CA LYS A 274 22.70 10.12 10.80
C LYS A 274 21.61 10.25 9.72
N MET A 275 21.85 11.05 8.69
CA MET A 275 20.94 11.18 7.54
C MET A 275 20.73 9.82 6.88
N VAL A 276 21.80 9.11 6.49
CA VAL A 276 21.66 7.82 5.81
C VAL A 276 21.12 6.70 6.71
N GLU A 277 21.36 6.77 8.02
CA GLU A 277 20.73 5.87 8.99
C GLU A 277 19.21 6.08 9.03
N ARG A 278 18.73 7.32 9.08
CA ARG A 278 17.30 7.65 8.99
C ARG A 278 16.71 7.22 7.65
N ILE A 279 17.39 7.49 6.54
CA ILE A 279 16.96 7.04 5.20
C ILE A 279 16.76 5.52 5.20
N ARG A 280 17.69 4.75 5.78
CA ARG A 280 17.55 3.29 5.83
C ARG A 280 16.32 2.84 6.63
N LYS A 281 15.94 3.55 7.69
CA LYS A 281 14.72 3.24 8.46
C LYS A 281 13.46 3.47 7.62
N PHE A 282 13.35 4.62 6.96
CA PHE A 282 12.21 4.91 6.09
C PHE A 282 12.19 4.03 4.85
N GLN A 283 13.34 3.62 4.32
CA GLN A 283 13.40 2.64 3.24
C GLN A 283 12.75 1.30 3.64
N ILE A 284 13.09 0.78 4.82
CA ILE A 284 12.50 -0.47 5.33
C ILE A 284 10.98 -0.31 5.52
N LEU A 285 10.55 0.81 6.11
CA LEU A 285 9.12 1.11 6.31
C LEU A 285 8.37 1.20 4.98
N ASN A 286 8.89 1.93 4.00
CA ASN A 286 8.28 2.06 2.68
C ASN A 286 8.20 0.71 1.97
N ASP A 287 9.28 -0.09 2.00
CA ASP A 287 9.31 -1.41 1.37
C ASP A 287 8.24 -2.34 1.98
N GLU A 288 8.06 -2.31 3.30
CA GLU A 288 6.99 -3.05 3.99
C GLU A 288 5.60 -2.59 3.54
N ILE A 289 5.32 -1.27 3.61
CA ILE A 289 4.02 -0.71 3.25
C ILE A 289 3.69 -0.99 1.77
N ILE A 290 4.63 -0.75 0.86
CA ILE A 290 4.45 -1.00 -0.59
C ILE A 290 4.17 -2.48 -0.83
N THR A 291 4.89 -3.38 -0.15
CA THR A 291 4.68 -4.84 -0.29
C THR A 291 3.29 -5.25 0.19
N VAL A 292 2.83 -4.71 1.31
CA VAL A 292 1.48 -4.99 1.84
C VAL A 292 0.41 -4.49 0.86
N LEU A 293 0.54 -3.25 0.37
CA LEU A 293 -0.41 -2.67 -0.59
C LEU A 293 -0.45 -3.48 -1.90
N ASP A 294 0.70 -3.83 -2.48
CA ASP A 294 0.78 -4.66 -3.69
C ASP A 294 0.18 -6.06 -3.48
N LYS A 295 0.30 -6.63 -2.27
CA LYS A 295 -0.29 -7.93 -1.94
C LYS A 295 -1.82 -7.88 -1.97
N TYR A 296 -2.42 -6.85 -1.37
CA TYR A 296 -3.88 -6.66 -1.38
C TYR A 296 -4.42 -6.21 -2.73
N LEU A 297 -3.62 -5.58 -3.58
CA LEU A 297 -4.06 -5.16 -4.92
C LEU A 297 -4.02 -6.32 -5.95
N LYS A 298 -3.34 -7.42 -5.63
CA LYS A 298 -3.23 -8.62 -6.48
C LYS A 298 -4.16 -9.77 -6.06
N SER A 299 -4.83 -9.68 -4.91
CA SER A 299 -5.67 -10.75 -4.38
C SER A 299 -6.95 -11.02 -5.19
N GLY A 300 -7.41 -10.06 -6.01
CA GLY A 300 -8.57 -10.21 -6.89
C GLY A 300 -8.27 -10.60 -8.33
N ASP A 301 -7.01 -10.77 -8.72
CA ASP A 301 -6.63 -11.30 -10.05
C ASP A 301 -6.80 -12.83 -10.10
N GLY A 302 -8.04 -13.29 -9.94
CA GLY A 302 -8.42 -14.69 -10.16
C GLY A 302 -8.61 -14.97 -11.66
N GLU A 303 -7.72 -15.78 -12.25
CA GLU A 303 -7.79 -16.57 -13.52
C GLU A 303 -8.41 -15.94 -14.80
N SER A 304 -8.84 -14.68 -14.78
CA SER A 304 -9.70 -14.07 -15.80
C SER A 304 -9.26 -12.66 -16.21
N THR A 305 -8.10 -12.21 -15.76
CA THR A 305 -7.45 -11.01 -16.32
C THR A 305 -6.89 -11.39 -17.70
N PRO A 306 -7.36 -10.79 -18.82
CA PRO A 306 -6.75 -11.02 -20.12
C PRO A 306 -5.27 -10.65 -20.02
N VAL A 307 -4.39 -11.48 -20.59
CA VAL A 307 -2.93 -11.29 -20.60
C VAL A 307 -2.61 -9.81 -20.68
N GLU A 308 -2.13 -9.22 -19.57
CA GLU A 308 -1.92 -7.78 -19.49
C GLU A 308 -1.09 -7.36 -20.70
N HIS A 309 -1.65 -6.48 -21.53
CA HIS A 309 -1.00 -6.08 -22.77
C HIS A 309 0.25 -5.24 -22.41
N VAL A 310 1.40 -5.91 -22.35
CA VAL A 310 2.68 -5.24 -22.14
C VAL A 310 3.04 -4.47 -23.40
N ARG A 311 3.40 -3.20 -23.24
CA ARG A 311 3.84 -2.36 -24.35
C ARG A 311 5.12 -2.91 -24.99
N CYS A 312 5.03 -3.33 -26.25
CA CYS A 312 6.17 -3.79 -27.04
C CYS A 312 6.91 -2.63 -27.72
N PHE A 313 8.20 -2.81 -27.98
CA PHE A 313 9.02 -1.90 -28.77
C PHE A 313 9.40 -2.57 -30.08
N GLN A 314 9.36 -1.80 -31.17
CA GLN A 314 9.74 -2.31 -32.49
C GLN A 314 11.27 -2.43 -32.59
N PRO A 315 11.80 -3.51 -33.17
CA PRO A 315 13.23 -3.60 -33.48
C PRO A 315 13.60 -2.54 -34.53
N PRO A 316 14.90 -2.20 -34.67
CA PRO A 316 15.34 -1.30 -35.71
C PRO A 316 14.96 -1.85 -37.10
N ILE A 317 14.18 -1.10 -37.86
CA ILE A 317 13.75 -1.46 -39.21
C ILE A 317 14.82 -1.01 -40.19
N HIS A 318 15.30 -1.93 -41.02
CA HIS A 318 16.26 -1.60 -42.07
C HIS A 318 15.63 -0.69 -43.12
N GLN A 319 16.35 0.35 -43.56
CA GLN A 319 15.81 1.39 -44.46
C GLN A 319 15.24 0.83 -45.76
N SER A 320 15.77 -0.29 -46.26
CA SER A 320 15.26 -0.95 -47.48
C SER A 320 13.83 -1.46 -47.36
N LEU A 321 13.35 -1.73 -46.14
CA LEU A 321 11.99 -2.22 -45.86
C LEU A 321 11.06 -1.10 -45.38
N ALA A 322 11.61 0.06 -45.01
CA ALA A 322 10.84 1.19 -44.49
C ALA A 322 10.23 2.09 -45.59
N SER A 323 10.72 1.97 -46.83
CA SER A 323 10.29 2.75 -48.00
C SER A 323 9.53 1.93 -49.05
N SER A 324 9.15 0.69 -48.72
CA SER A 324 8.27 -0.17 -49.55
C SER A 324 6.80 -0.01 -49.19
#